data_AF-A0A2N2SAI4-F1
#
_entry.id   AF-A0A2N2SAI4-F1
#
_cell.length_a   1.000
_cell.length_b   1.000
_cell.length_c   1.000
_cell.angle_alpha   90.00
_cell.angle_beta   90.00
_cell.angle_gamma   90.00
#
_symmetry.space_group_name_H-M   'P 1'
#
loop_
_entity.id
_entity.type
_entity.pdbx_description
1 polymer ?
#
loop_
_entity_poly.entity_id
_entity_poly.type
_entity_poly.pdbx_seq_one_letter_code
_entity_poly.pdbx_strand_id
1 'polypeptide(L)' 'SARLKPWPWPGAVVLPEVHEASGRAAFHVVDHWCYLGSVETRDEVAAVLDSVQPRFELDTYRILSRWLGAAENLASAEPL' A
#
# COMPACT_ATOMS: atom_id res chain seq x y z
N SER A 1 -23.57 11.26 0.66
CA SER A 1 -22.79 10.02 0.54
C SER A 1 -21.41 10.38 0.00
N ALA A 2 -20.33 10.14 0.75
CA ALA A 2 -18.98 10.36 0.26
C ALA A 2 -18.57 9.18 -0.64
N ARG A 3 -18.19 9.46 -1.88
CA ARG A 3 -17.76 8.43 -2.83
C ARG A 3 -16.27 8.17 -2.65
N LEU A 4 -15.88 6.89 -2.56
CA LEU A 4 -14.46 6.51 -2.55
C LEU A 4 -13.82 6.88 -3.90
N LYS A 5 -12.56 7.31 -3.87
CA LYS A 5 -11.76 7.43 -5.09
C LYS A 5 -11.63 6.06 -5.75
N PRO A 6 -11.63 5.97 -7.10
CA PRO A 6 -11.33 4.70 -7.75
C PRO A 6 -9.93 4.24 -7.38
N TRP A 7 -9.76 2.92 -7.23
CA TRP A 7 -8.43 2.33 -7.08
C TRP A 7 -7.67 2.53 -8.41
N PRO A 8 -6.45 3.10 -8.41
CA PRO A 8 -5.74 3.45 -9.65
C PRO A 8 -5.20 2.25 -10.45
N TRP A 9 -5.11 1.08 -9.82
CA TRP A 9 -4.43 -0.10 -10.37
C TRP A 9 -5.40 -1.27 -10.56
N PRO A 10 -5.06 -2.25 -11.42
CA PRO A 10 -5.90 -3.44 -11.62
C PRO A 10 -5.88 -4.42 -10.44
N GLY A 11 -4.91 -4.30 -9.52
CA GLY A 11 -4.73 -5.19 -8.38
C GLY A 11 -3.87 -4.59 -7.28
N ALA A 12 -3.23 -5.46 -6.50
CA ALA A 12 -2.40 -5.06 -5.38
C ALA A 12 -1.17 -4.25 -5.82
N VAL A 13 -0.69 -3.39 -4.91
CA VAL A 13 0.53 -2.61 -5.09
C VAL A 13 1.40 -2.69 -3.86
N VAL A 14 2.71 -2.53 -4.06
CA VAL A 14 3.69 -2.32 -2.99
C VAL A 14 4.00 -0.83 -2.89
N LEU A 15 3.97 -0.30 -1.67
CA LEU A 15 4.43 1.04 -1.35
C LEU A 15 5.74 0.91 -0.55
N PRO A 16 6.90 1.17 -1.17
CA PRO A 16 8.18 1.12 -0.48
C PRO A 16 8.36 2.33 0.43
N GLU A 17 8.79 2.08 1.67
CA GLU A 17 9.18 3.10 2.65
C GLU A 17 10.60 2.82 3.13
N VAL A 18 11.44 3.85 3.20
CA VAL A 18 12.80 3.76 3.75
C VAL A 18 12.95 4.80 4.83
N HIS A 19 13.31 4.37 6.03
CA HIS A 19 13.57 5.26 7.14
C HIS A 19 15.00 5.80 7.07
N GLU A 20 15.15 7.07 6.67
CA GLU A 20 16.45 7.67 6.35
C GLU A 20 17.51 7.52 7.44
N ALA A 21 17.14 7.67 8.72
CA ALA A 21 18.11 7.63 9.82
C ALA A 21 18.62 6.23 10.16
N SER A 22 17.83 5.19 9.90
CA SER A 22 18.18 3.80 10.25
C SER A 22 18.47 2.92 9.04
N GLY A 23 18.12 3.37 7.84
CA GLY A 23 18.20 2.59 6.60
C GLY A 23 17.20 1.43 6.53
N ARG A 24 16.29 1.30 7.50
CA ARG A 24 15.29 0.22 7.51
C ARG A 24 14.29 0.45 6.38
N ALA A 25 14.00 -0.60 5.63
CA ALA A 25 12.96 -0.59 4.61
C ALA A 25 11.70 -1.31 5.11
N ALA A 26 10.55 -0.86 4.63
CA ALA A 26 9.29 -1.56 4.74
C ALA A 26 8.59 -1.54 3.38
N PHE A 27 8.01 -2.68 3.00
CA PHE A 27 7.24 -2.83 1.77
C PHE A 27 5.78 -3.05 2.16
N HIS A 28 4.99 -1.98 2.09
CA HIS A 28 3.58 -2.01 2.46
C HIS A 28 2.75 -2.55 1.29
N VAL A 29 1.96 -3.59 1.53
CA VAL A 29 1.10 -4.20 0.52
C VAL A 29 -0.32 -3.66 0.68
N VAL A 30 -0.87 -3.13 -0.40
CA VAL A 30 -2.21 -2.54 -0.43
C VAL A 30 -2.98 -3.07 -1.63
N ASP A 31 -4.23 -3.46 -1.44
CA ASP A 31 -5.11 -3.87 -2.51
C ASP A 31 -6.50 -3.24 -2.36
N HIS A 32 -7.00 -2.58 -3.41
CA HIS A 32 -8.33 -1.95 -3.41
C HIS A 32 -8.64 -1.10 -2.15
N TRP A 33 -7.70 -0.23 -1.74
CA TRP A 33 -7.75 0.57 -0.50
C TRP A 33 -7.69 -0.20 0.83
N CYS A 34 -7.45 -1.51 0.78
CA CYS A 34 -7.25 -2.36 1.94
C CYS A 34 -5.75 -2.54 2.18
N TYR A 35 -5.30 -2.27 3.40
CA TYR A 35 -3.92 -2.56 3.79
C TYR A 35 -3.81 -4.03 4.18
N LEU A 36 -2.91 -4.76 3.52
CA LEU A 36 -2.72 -6.19 3.74
C LEU A 36 -1.58 -6.47 4.74
N GLY A 37 -0.65 -5.53 4.90
CA GLY A 37 0.48 -5.65 5.82
C GLY A 37 1.75 -5.06 5.26
N SER A 38 2.86 -5.30 5.95
CA SER A 38 4.18 -4.89 5.50
C SER A 38 5.22 -5.95 5.80
N VAL A 39 6.26 -5.98 4.99
CA VAL A 39 7.42 -6.86 5.15
C VAL A 39 8.71 -6.04 5.08
N GLU A 40 9.80 -6.56 5.63
CA GLU A 40 11.10 -5.86 5.63
C GLU A 40 11.88 -6.12 4.33
N THR A 41 11.57 -7.22 3.62
CA THR A 41 12.20 -7.55 2.33
C THR A 41 11.17 -7.73 1.23
N ARG A 42 11.54 -7.38 -0.01
CA ARG A 42 10.63 -7.44 -1.15
C ARG A 42 10.15 -8.86 -1.46
N ASP A 43 11.01 -9.86 -1.27
CA ASP A 43 10.71 -11.26 -1.59
C ASP A 43 9.59 -11.85 -0.71
N GLU A 44 9.32 -11.24 0.44
CA GLU A 44 8.27 -11.67 1.37
C GLU A 44 6.86 -11.15 0.97
N VAL A 45 6.76 -10.24 0.01
CA VAL A 45 5.47 -9.64 -0.41
C VAL A 45 4.47 -10.70 -0.86
N ALA A 46 4.93 -11.71 -1.62
CA ALA A 46 4.06 -12.78 -2.11
C ALA A 46 3.38 -13.55 -0.96
N ALA A 47 4.08 -13.76 0.16
CA ALA A 47 3.52 -14.44 1.32
C ALA A 47 2.40 -13.64 2.00
N VAL A 48 2.45 -12.30 1.96
CA VAL A 48 1.38 -11.44 2.47
C VAL A 48 0.12 -11.58 1.63
N LEU A 49 0.27 -11.60 0.30
CA LEU A 49 -0.86 -11.74 -0.63
C LEU A 49 -1.61 -13.06 -0.42
N ASP A 50 -0.89 -14.15 -0.19
CA ASP A 50 -1.49 -15.48 -0.02
C ASP A 50 -2.15 -15.67 1.36
N SER A 51 -1.75 -14.89 2.36
CA SER A 51 -2.15 -15.10 3.75
C SER A 51 -3.24 -14.15 4.26
N VAL A 52 -3.42 -12.98 3.63
CA VAL A 52 -4.30 -11.94 4.15
C VAL A 52 -5.49 -11.69 3.24
N GLN A 53 -6.69 -11.77 3.81
CA GLN A 53 -7.91 -11.36 3.12
C GLN A 53 -8.06 -9.83 3.20
N PRO A 54 -8.28 -9.12 2.08
CA PRO A 54 -8.48 -7.68 2.08
C PRO A 54 -9.65 -7.25 2.97
N ARG A 55 -9.38 -6.35 3.91
CA ARG A 55 -10.41 -5.74 4.77
C ARG A 55 -10.35 -4.22 4.66
N PHE A 56 -11.47 -3.64 4.24
CA PHE A 56 -11.60 -2.21 4.11
C PHE A 56 -11.76 -1.54 5.49
N GLU A 57 -10.97 -0.50 5.73
CA GLU A 57 -11.01 0.34 6.92
C GLU A 57 -11.00 1.82 6.51
N LEU A 58 -11.93 2.62 7.07
CA LEU A 58 -12.11 4.01 6.62
C LEU A 58 -10.89 4.88 6.93
N ASP A 59 -10.24 4.67 8.07
CA ASP A 59 -9.08 5.45 8.46
C ASP A 59 -7.84 5.09 7.62
N THR A 60 -7.65 3.80 7.32
CA THR A 60 -6.65 3.33 6.34
C THR A 60 -6.88 3.98 4.97
N TYR A 61 -8.12 3.98 4.47
CA TYR A 61 -8.46 4.65 3.22
C TYR A 61 -8.12 6.16 3.25
N ARG A 62 -8.43 6.86 4.35
CA ARG A 62 -8.12 8.30 4.47
C ARG A 62 -6.62 8.57 4.43
N ILE A 63 -5.81 7.72 5.08
CA ILE A 63 -4.36 7.81 5.06
C ILE A 63 -3.84 7.57 3.64
N LEU A 64 -4.21 6.45 3.03
CA LEU A 64 -3.76 6.05 1.70
C LEU A 64 -4.19 7.05 0.63
N SER A 65 -5.46 7.47 0.63
CA SER A 65 -6.01 8.38 -0.39
C SER A 65 -5.45 9.80 -0.31
N ARG A 66 -4.99 10.21 0.88
CA ARG A 66 -4.24 11.46 1.09
C ARG A 66 -2.79 11.31 0.62
N TRP A 67 -2.12 10.25 1.04
CA TRP A 67 -0.70 10.02 0.73
C TRP A 67 -0.48 9.79 -0.77
N LEU A 68 -1.29 8.94 -1.40
CA LEU A 68 -1.31 8.70 -2.86
C LEU A 68 -1.86 9.89 -3.67
N GLY A 69 -2.33 10.94 -2.99
CA GLY A 69 -2.71 12.19 -3.66
C GLY A 69 -1.51 12.98 -4.17
N ALA A 70 -0.31 12.70 -3.67
CA ALA A 70 0.93 13.33 -4.12
C ALA A 70 1.54 12.54 -5.29
N ALA A 71 2.01 13.24 -6.32
CA ALA A 71 2.47 12.61 -7.56
C ALA A 71 3.71 11.73 -7.34
N GLU A 72 4.60 12.15 -6.44
CA GLU A 72 5.80 11.42 -6.06
C GLU A 72 5.47 10.07 -5.39
N ASN A 73 4.46 10.05 -4.52
CA ASN A 73 4.01 8.84 -3.82
C ASN A 73 3.24 7.90 -4.75
N LEU A 74 2.46 8.48 -5.68
CA LEU A 74 1.80 7.69 -6.72
C LEU A 74 2.82 7.06 -7.67
N ALA A 75 3.91 7.76 -7.97
CA ALA A 75 4.99 7.27 -8.83
C ALA A 75 5.90 6.24 -8.14
N SER A 76 6.00 6.25 -6.80
CA SER A 76 6.76 5.25 -6.05
C SER A 76 5.99 3.94 -5.82
N ALA A 77 4.67 3.94 -6.04
CA ALA A 77 3.86 2.73 -5.94
C ALA A 77 4.23 1.73 -7.05
N GLU A 78 4.39 0.47 -6.65
CA GLU A 78 4.84 -0.60 -7.53
C GLU A 78 3.72 -1.64 -7.71
N PRO A 79 3.05 -1.67 -8.87
CA PRO A 79 2.01 -2.66 -9.14
C PRO A 79 2.56 -4.08 -9.15
N LEU A 80 1.77 -5.03 -8.61
CA LEU A 80 2.07 -6.47 -8.58
C LEU A 80 1.38 -7.21 -9.73
#